data_AF-A0A9X8VCI1-F1
#
_entry.id   AF-A0A9X8VCI1-F1
#
_cell.length_a   1.000
_cell.length_b   1.000
_cell.length_c   1.000
_cell.angle_alpha   90.00
_cell.angle_beta   90.00
_cell.angle_gamma   90.00
#
_symmetry.space_group_name_H-M   'P 1'
#
loop_
_entity.id
_entity.type
_entity.pdbx_description
1 polymer ?
#
loop_
_entity_poly.entity_id
_entity_poly.type
_entity_poly.pdbx_seq_one_letter_code
_entity_poly.pdbx_strand_id
1 'polypeptide(L)'
;FNAEDVVFTVMRQKDPANPYHKVSGGNYEYFTDMGLDKLITKVEAVDEHHVRFTLSQPNAAFVADWAMDFASILSAEYADAMLKKGTPEYVDNWPIGTGPFALQQYKQDSLIR
;
A
#
# COMPACT_ATOMS: atom_id res chain seq x y z
N PHE A 1 -7.44 -6.43 -9.53
CA PHE A 1 -7.88 -5.97 -8.19
C PHE A 1 -8.52 -7.14 -7.47
N ASN A 2 -7.86 -7.64 -6.42
CA ASN A 2 -8.37 -8.67 -5.54
C ASN A 2 -7.85 -8.45 -4.09
N ALA A 3 -8.13 -9.39 -3.19
CA ALA A 3 -7.74 -9.31 -1.79
C ALA A 3 -6.21 -9.21 -1.57
N GLU A 4 -5.40 -9.79 -2.45
CA GLU A 4 -3.93 -9.76 -2.34
C GLU A 4 -3.37 -8.34 -2.53
N ASP A 5 -3.99 -7.52 -3.39
CA ASP A 5 -3.60 -6.13 -3.58
C ASP A 5 -3.74 -5.33 -2.27
N VAL A 6 -4.82 -5.58 -1.53
CA VAL A 6 -5.07 -4.95 -0.22
C VAL A 6 -4.09 -5.47 0.82
N VAL A 7 -3.90 -6.79 0.92
CA VAL A 7 -2.96 -7.39 1.88
C VAL A 7 -1.55 -6.86 1.64
N PHE A 8 -1.08 -6.85 0.38
CA PHE A 8 0.21 -6.29 0.00
C PHE A 8 0.34 -4.83 0.45
N THR A 9 -0.65 -3.99 0.12
CA THR A 9 -0.63 -2.56 0.42
C THR A 9 -0.45 -2.30 1.91
N VAL A 10 -1.16 -3.05 2.76
CA VAL A 10 -1.09 -2.86 4.22
C VAL A 10 0.19 -3.48 4.79
N MET A 11 0.55 -4.69 4.36
CA MET A 11 1.70 -5.40 4.90
C MET A 11 3.02 -4.75 4.51
N ARG A 12 3.09 -4.09 3.35
CA ARG A 12 4.22 -3.23 3.00
C ARG A 12 4.51 -2.18 4.08
N GLN A 13 3.47 -1.55 4.61
CA GLN A 13 3.61 -0.51 5.64
C GLN A 13 3.84 -1.11 7.04
N LYS A 14 3.15 -2.21 7.35
CA LYS A 14 3.12 -2.81 8.68
C LYS A 14 4.30 -3.74 8.99
N ASP A 15 4.69 -4.59 8.06
CA ASP A 15 5.58 -5.72 8.31
C ASP A 15 7.02 -5.40 7.89
N PRO A 16 7.96 -5.30 8.85
CA PRO A 16 9.37 -5.04 8.54
C PRO A 16 10.05 -6.11 7.68
N ALA A 17 9.49 -7.32 7.62
CA ALA A 17 9.98 -8.41 6.78
C ALA A 17 9.45 -8.36 5.35
N ASN A 18 8.43 -7.53 5.06
CA ASN A 18 7.94 -7.35 3.70
C ASN A 18 9.06 -6.77 2.81
N PRO A 19 9.33 -7.33 1.62
CA PRO A 19 10.39 -6.85 0.73
C PRO A 19 10.28 -5.36 0.37
N TYR A 20 9.06 -4.84 0.34
CA TYR A 20 8.77 -3.44 0.03
C TYR A 20 8.84 -2.50 1.23
N HIS A 21 8.97 -3.01 2.46
CA HIS A 21 8.92 -2.18 3.65
C HIS A 21 10.00 -1.09 3.66
N LYS A 22 11.21 -1.40 3.18
CA LYS A 22 12.34 -0.45 3.15
C LYS A 22 12.51 0.26 1.81
N VAL A 23 11.69 -0.06 0.81
CA VAL A 23 11.79 0.53 -0.53
C VAL A 23 11.44 2.02 -0.43
N SER A 24 12.19 2.85 -1.17
CA SER A 24 12.06 4.32 -1.18
C SER A 24 12.18 4.99 0.20
N GLY A 25 12.89 4.35 1.13
CA GLY A 25 13.15 4.86 2.48
C GLY A 25 12.24 4.27 3.57
N GLY A 26 11.10 3.67 3.21
CA GLY A 26 10.23 2.97 4.16
C GLY A 26 9.57 3.87 5.22
N ASN A 27 9.35 5.14 4.90
CA ASN A 27 8.74 6.11 5.81
C ASN A 27 7.21 6.15 5.61
N TYR A 28 6.49 5.38 6.43
CA TYR A 28 5.02 5.34 6.42
C TYR A 28 4.45 6.24 7.54
N GLU A 29 4.63 7.56 7.38
CA GLU A 29 4.36 8.57 8.42
C GLU A 29 2.91 8.50 8.94
N TYR A 30 1.92 8.67 8.06
CA TYR A 30 0.50 8.60 8.45
C TYR A 30 0.13 7.28 9.11
N PHE A 31 0.59 6.15 8.57
CA PHE A 31 0.31 4.82 9.12
C PHE A 31 0.83 4.66 10.54
N THR A 32 2.01 5.23 10.82
CA THR A 32 2.66 5.19 12.14
C THR A 32 2.06 6.20 13.11
N ASP A 33 1.84 7.44 12.66
CA ASP A 33 1.31 8.55 13.48
C ASP A 33 -0.12 8.27 13.95
N MET A 34 -0.92 7.61 13.12
CA MET A 34 -2.27 7.15 13.48
C MET A 34 -2.26 5.86 14.32
N GLY A 35 -1.08 5.29 14.59
CA GLY A 35 -0.91 4.10 15.41
C GLY A 35 -1.43 2.79 14.78
N LEU A 36 -1.58 2.76 13.45
CA LEU A 36 -2.11 1.60 12.74
C LEU A 36 -1.14 0.41 12.77
N ASP A 37 0.16 0.67 12.90
CA ASP A 37 1.21 -0.32 13.12
C ASP A 37 0.95 -1.22 14.34
N LYS A 38 0.46 -0.62 15.43
CA LYS A 38 0.11 -1.31 16.69
C LYS A 38 -1.35 -1.76 16.74
N LEU A 39 -2.25 -1.01 16.11
CA LEU A 39 -3.68 -1.32 16.12
C LEU A 39 -3.99 -2.57 15.31
N ILE A 40 -3.48 -2.66 14.08
CA ILE A 40 -3.73 -3.80 13.19
C ILE A 40 -2.83 -4.94 13.64
N THR A 41 -3.41 -6.07 14.04
CA THR A 41 -2.64 -7.26 14.45
C THR A 41 -2.51 -8.26 13.32
N LYS A 42 -3.51 -8.34 12.43
CA LYS A 42 -3.51 -9.25 11.28
C LYS A 42 -4.32 -8.66 10.13
N VAL A 43 -3.85 -8.88 8.90
CA VAL A 43 -4.60 -8.65 7.66
C VAL A 43 -4.51 -9.92 6.84
N GLU A 44 -5.66 -10.45 6.41
CA GLU A 44 -5.70 -11.70 5.66
C GLU A 44 -6.77 -11.65 4.57
N ALA A 45 -6.44 -12.23 3.40
CA ALA A 45 -7.41 -12.57 2.38
C ALA A 45 -8.22 -13.79 2.86
N VAL A 46 -9.53 -13.60 3.06
CA VAL A 46 -10.45 -14.70 3.40
C VAL A 46 -10.84 -15.47 2.14
N ASP A 47 -10.97 -14.75 1.03
CA ASP A 47 -11.09 -15.26 -0.33
C ASP A 47 -10.64 -14.17 -1.33
N GLU A 48 -10.90 -14.36 -2.62
CA GLU A 48 -10.45 -13.45 -3.69
C GLU A 48 -10.94 -12.01 -3.52
N HIS A 49 -12.11 -11.77 -2.90
CA HIS A 49 -12.70 -10.43 -2.80
C HIS A 49 -13.08 -10.02 -1.38
N HIS A 50 -12.72 -10.82 -0.37
CA HIS A 50 -12.93 -10.48 1.03
C HIS A 50 -11.61 -10.43 1.80
N VAL A 51 -11.37 -9.30 2.47
CA VAL A 51 -10.22 -9.07 3.34
C VAL A 51 -10.70 -8.90 4.77
N ARG A 52 -10.01 -9.51 5.73
CA ARG A 52 -10.29 -9.36 7.15
C ARG A 52 -9.13 -8.66 7.86
N PHE A 53 -9.48 -7.60 8.58
CA PHE A 53 -8.59 -6.92 9.51
C PHE A 53 -8.92 -7.38 10.94
N THR A 54 -7.90 -7.81 11.68
CA THR A 54 -7.99 -8.04 13.12
C THR A 54 -7.29 -6.90 13.84
N LEU A 55 -7.97 -6.29 14.81
CA LEU A 55 -7.46 -5.16 15.58
C LEU A 55 -7.16 -5.59 17.02
N SER A 56 -6.18 -4.95 17.66
CA SER A 56 -5.85 -5.18 19.07
C SER A 56 -6.91 -4.61 20.04
N GLN A 57 -7.67 -3.61 19.58
CA GLN A 57 -8.76 -3.00 20.32
C GLN A 57 -9.77 -2.33 19.36
N PRO A 58 -11.02 -2.07 19.78
CA PRO A 58 -11.96 -1.29 18.99
C PRO A 58 -11.41 0.11 18.70
N ASN A 59 -11.59 0.60 17.47
CA ASN A 59 -11.26 1.95 17.08
C ASN A 59 -12.38 2.52 16.19
N ALA A 60 -13.03 3.59 16.65
CA ALA A 60 -14.16 4.21 15.95
C ALA A 60 -13.74 4.94 14.66
N ALA A 61 -12.50 5.41 14.57
CA ALA A 61 -11.97 6.11 13.41
C ALA A 61 -11.50 5.17 12.30
N PHE A 62 -11.30 3.87 12.60
CA PHE A 62 -10.66 2.92 11.68
C PHE A 62 -11.25 2.93 10.26
N VAL A 63 -12.57 2.95 10.12
CA VAL A 63 -13.22 2.98 8.81
C VAL A 63 -12.96 4.29 8.06
N ALA A 64 -12.93 5.42 8.78
CA ALA A 64 -12.62 6.73 8.19
C ALA A 64 -11.16 6.83 7.76
N ASP A 65 -10.24 6.21 8.51
CA ASP A 65 -8.81 6.19 8.18
C ASP A 65 -8.55 5.57 6.79
N TRP A 66 -9.30 4.52 6.42
CA TRP A 66 -9.20 3.88 5.10
C TRP A 66 -9.77 4.70 3.94
N ALA A 67 -10.48 5.80 4.22
CA ALA A 67 -10.95 6.73 3.21
C ALA A 67 -9.92 7.84 2.89
N MET A 68 -8.79 7.87 3.60
CA MET A 68 -7.73 8.86 3.41
C MET A 68 -6.75 8.43 2.29
N ASP A 69 -6.00 9.40 1.74
CA ASP A 69 -5.15 9.17 0.57
C ASP A 69 -4.03 8.12 0.79
N PHE A 70 -3.45 8.07 2.00
CA PHE A 70 -2.37 7.13 2.34
C PHE A 70 -2.80 5.66 2.26
N ALA A 71 -4.11 5.41 2.32
CA ALA A 71 -4.71 4.08 2.29
C ALA A 71 -5.00 3.58 0.85
N SER A 72 -4.54 4.30 -0.17
CA SER A 72 -4.68 3.92 -1.58
C SER A 72 -4.14 2.51 -1.86
N ILE A 73 -4.92 1.68 -2.58
CA ILE A 73 -4.53 0.30 -2.88
C ILE A 73 -3.56 0.23 -4.05
N LEU A 74 -2.44 -0.44 -3.84
CA LEU A 74 -1.38 -0.69 -4.81
C LEU A 74 -1.51 -2.10 -5.42
N SER A 75 -0.96 -2.28 -6.62
CA SER A 75 -0.96 -3.58 -7.31
C SER A 75 0.13 -4.51 -6.76
N ALA A 76 -0.28 -5.66 -6.21
CA ALA A 76 0.62 -6.71 -5.76
C ALA A 76 1.35 -7.36 -6.96
N GLU A 77 0.64 -7.58 -8.07
CA GLU A 77 1.22 -8.15 -9.30
C GLU A 77 2.35 -7.28 -9.87
N TYR A 78 2.13 -5.96 -9.92
CA TYR A 78 3.16 -5.03 -10.38
C TYR A 78 4.37 -5.01 -9.44
N ALA A 79 4.13 -5.03 -8.14
CA ALA A 79 5.19 -5.12 -7.14
C ALA A 79 6.02 -6.39 -7.32
N ASP A 80 5.40 -7.55 -7.50
CA ASP A 80 6.10 -8.81 -7.77
C ASP A 80 6.91 -8.74 -9.07
N ALA A 81 6.37 -8.14 -10.13
CA ALA A 81 7.05 -7.99 -11.40
C ALA A 81 8.29 -7.09 -11.28
N MET A 82 8.21 -6.00 -10.52
CA MET A 82 9.33 -5.07 -10.32
C MET A 82 10.39 -5.66 -9.39
N LEU A 83 9.97 -6.38 -8.34
CA LEU A 83 10.89 -7.08 -7.45
C LEU A 83 11.70 -8.15 -8.21
N LYS A 84 11.06 -8.94 -9.07
CA LYS A 84 11.74 -9.93 -9.94
C LYS A 84 12.72 -9.29 -10.92
N LYS A 85 12.44 -8.06 -11.37
CA LYS A 85 13.34 -7.29 -12.25
C LYS A 85 14.46 -6.56 -11.49
N GLY A 86 14.44 -6.56 -10.16
CA GLY A 86 15.42 -5.85 -9.34
C GLY A 86 15.24 -4.32 -9.35
N THR A 87 14.06 -3.83 -9.72
CA THR A 87 13.72 -2.39 -9.77
C THR A 87 12.49 -2.06 -8.90
N PRO A 88 12.44 -2.48 -7.62
CA PRO A 88 11.25 -2.33 -6.78
C PRO A 88 10.79 -0.88 -6.61
N GLU A 89 11.70 0.08 -6.67
CA GLU A 89 11.44 1.53 -6.56
C GLU A 89 10.52 2.06 -7.68
N TYR A 90 10.31 1.31 -8.76
CA TYR A 90 9.39 1.69 -9.83
C TYR A 90 7.93 1.64 -9.38
N VAL A 91 7.60 0.87 -8.34
CA VAL A 91 6.25 0.87 -7.76
C VAL A 91 5.87 2.26 -7.23
N ASP A 92 6.84 3.00 -6.70
CA ASP A 92 6.60 4.32 -6.10
C ASP A 92 6.74 5.47 -7.09
N ASN A 93 7.60 5.31 -8.10
CA ASN A 93 7.93 6.36 -9.07
C ASN A 93 7.13 6.26 -10.38
N TRP A 94 6.68 5.05 -10.74
CA TRP A 94 5.90 4.76 -11.95
C TRP A 94 4.61 4.02 -11.56
N PRO A 95 3.62 4.76 -11.02
CA PRO A 95 2.48 4.17 -10.35
C PRO A 95 1.54 3.45 -11.33
N ILE A 96 1.07 2.28 -10.92
CA ILE A 96 -0.06 1.58 -11.51
C ILE A 96 -1.16 1.50 -10.45
N GLY A 97 -2.29 2.15 -10.71
CA GLY A 97 -3.45 2.19 -9.80
C GLY A 97 -4.76 1.97 -10.54
N THR A 98 -5.86 1.98 -9.79
CA THR A 98 -7.23 1.81 -10.30
C THR A 98 -8.01 3.12 -10.41
N GLY A 99 -7.30 4.25 -10.37
CA GLY A 99 -7.89 5.59 -10.45
C GLY A 99 -8.41 5.93 -11.86
N PRO A 100 -9.10 7.07 -12.01
CA PRO A 100 -9.67 7.50 -13.29
C PRO A 100 -8.62 7.99 -14.31
N PHE A 101 -7.37 8.19 -13.89
CA PHE A 101 -6.26 8.64 -14.73
C PHE A 101 -5.02 7.78 -14.48
N ALA A 102 -4.13 7.73 -15.47
CA ALA A 102 -2.85 7.02 -15.40
C ALA A 102 -1.71 7.96 -15.81
N LEU A 103 -0.56 7.85 -15.15
CA LEU A 103 0.64 8.62 -15.49
C LEU A 103 1.18 8.15 -16.86
N GLN A 104 1.30 9.07 -17.81
CA GLN A 104 1.94 8.85 -19.10
C GLN A 104 3.38 9.37 -19.11
N GLN A 105 3.63 10.53 -18.52
CA GLN A 105 4.94 11.15 -18.52
C GLN A 105 5.14 12.07 -17.31
N TYR A 106 6.31 11.94 -16.68
CA TYR A 106 6.80 12.88 -15.69
C TYR A 106 8.13 13.49 -16.13
N LYS A 107 8.21 14.83 -16.13
CA LYS A 107 9.45 15.57 -16.24
C LYS A 107 9.54 16.50 -15.04
N GLN A 108 10.50 16.23 -14.16
CA GLN A 108 10.73 17.00 -12.95
C GLN A 108 10.79 18.51 -13.26
N ASP A 109 10.12 19.30 -12.43
CA ASP A 109 10.01 20.76 -12.52
C ASP A 109 9.46 21.29 -13.86
N SER A 110 8.77 20.44 -14.64
CA SER A 110 8.28 20.83 -15.97
C SER A 110 6.85 20.36 -16.26
N LEU A 111 6.57 19.05 -16.25
CA LEU A 111 5.23 18.55 -16.57
C LEU A 111 4.88 17.22 -15.91
N ILE A 112 3.58 16.99 -15.76
CA ILE A 112 2.95 15.72 -15.42
C ILE A 112 1.80 15.52 -16.43
N ARG A 113 1.79 14.37 -17.11
CA ARG A 113 0.76 13.96 -18.07
C ARG A 113 0.38 12.51 -17.85
#